data_AF-A0A7V6BEX6-F1
#
_entry.id   AF-A0A7V6BEX6-F1
#
_cell.length_a   1.000
_cell.length_b   1.000
_cell.length_c   1.000
_cell.angle_alpha   90.00
_cell.angle_beta   90.00
_cell.angle_gamma   90.00
#
_symmetry.space_group_name_H-M   'P 1'
#
loop_
_entity.id
_entity.type
_entity.pdbx_description
1 polymer ?
#
loop_
_entity_poly.entity_id
_entity_poly.type
_entity_poly.pdbx_seq_one_letter_code
_entity_poly.pdbx_strand_id
1 'polypeptide(L)'
;MLTSSGCKSPQKPLTPIPQSPPPKITQPAPTKPFIPEGGTLGNGQKITETPLKTDQQGNVELNNLERFEDRKADREIFKAYTIHFDFDRSEIKPNDIPNLEAIADYLKKNPNDDLLIEGHCDERGTEKYNLALGERRALSAREYLIKLGVSANRIRTISYGEERPVDPGHNEEAWAKNRRAEFLRLLP
;
A
#
# COMPACT_ATOMS: atom_id res chain seq x y z
N MET A 1 0.72 -80.71 -2.96
CA MET A 1 0.11 -79.53 -2.32
C MET A 1 1.07 -78.36 -2.47
N LEU A 2 0.65 -77.29 -3.16
CA LEU A 2 1.45 -76.09 -3.43
C LEU A 2 1.26 -75.11 -2.26
N THR A 3 2.33 -74.64 -1.62
CA THR A 3 2.27 -73.48 -0.73
C THR A 3 3.29 -72.45 -1.18
N SER A 4 2.80 -71.23 -1.41
CA SER A 4 3.50 -70.08 -1.96
C SER A 4 4.25 -69.32 -0.88
N SER A 5 5.53 -69.03 -1.13
CA SER A 5 6.37 -68.14 -0.34
C SER A 5 5.95 -66.68 -0.55
N GLY A 6 5.54 -66.00 0.51
CA GLY A 6 5.28 -64.56 0.53
C GLY A 6 6.37 -63.80 1.29
N CYS A 7 7.24 -63.09 0.58
CA CYS A 7 8.11 -62.06 1.14
C CYS A 7 7.27 -60.82 1.52
N LYS A 8 7.42 -60.32 2.75
CA LYS A 8 6.94 -58.97 3.12
C LYS A 8 8.05 -58.24 3.88
N SER A 9 8.52 -57.15 3.25
CA SER A 9 9.62 -56.31 3.70
C SER A 9 9.37 -55.65 5.07
N PRO A 10 10.42 -55.39 5.86
CA PRO A 10 10.28 -54.68 7.12
C PRO A 10 9.93 -53.20 6.87
N GLN A 11 8.85 -52.73 7.49
CA GLN A 11 8.55 -51.30 7.53
C GLN A 11 9.63 -50.60 8.38
N LYS A 12 10.30 -49.62 7.79
CA LYS A 12 11.23 -48.73 8.49
C LYS A 12 10.40 -47.97 9.55
N PRO A 13 10.83 -47.90 10.83
CA PRO A 13 10.10 -47.14 11.82
C PRO A 13 10.07 -45.66 11.39
N LEU A 14 8.86 -45.10 11.33
CA LEU A 14 8.67 -43.66 11.14
C LEU A 14 9.30 -42.96 12.35
N THR A 15 10.40 -42.25 12.13
CA THR A 15 10.94 -41.34 13.13
C THR A 15 9.86 -40.30 13.43
N PRO A 16 9.46 -40.08 14.69
CA PRO A 16 8.55 -38.99 15.02
C PRO A 16 9.19 -37.67 14.59
N ILE A 17 8.47 -36.91 13.76
CA ILE A 17 8.84 -35.53 13.43
C ILE A 17 8.88 -34.78 14.77
N PRO A 18 9.97 -34.06 15.11
CA PRO A 18 9.98 -33.21 16.29
C PRO A 18 8.86 -32.18 16.13
N GLN A 19 7.82 -32.30 16.96
CA GLN A 19 6.83 -31.24 17.10
C GLN A 19 7.54 -30.09 17.81
N SER A 20 8.09 -29.16 17.03
CA SER A 20 8.43 -27.85 17.56
C SER A 20 7.14 -27.26 18.14
N PRO A 21 7.13 -26.79 19.40
CA PRO A 21 5.96 -26.10 19.93
C PRO A 21 5.63 -24.93 18.98
N PRO A 22 4.34 -24.65 18.72
CA PRO A 22 3.98 -23.48 17.93
C PRO A 22 4.68 -22.26 18.54
N PRO A 23 5.26 -21.37 17.73
CA PRO A 23 5.89 -20.17 18.27
C PRO A 23 4.84 -19.48 19.13
N LYS A 24 5.19 -19.24 20.38
CA LYS A 24 4.35 -18.52 21.32
C LYS A 24 4.10 -17.17 20.68
N ILE A 25 2.90 -16.96 20.13
CA ILE A 25 2.45 -15.65 19.65
C ILE A 25 2.33 -14.82 20.93
N THR A 26 3.44 -14.24 21.32
CA THR A 26 3.43 -13.10 22.21
C THR A 26 2.92 -11.99 21.33
N GLN A 27 1.59 -11.82 21.32
CA GLN A 27 1.01 -10.53 20.95
C GLN A 27 1.86 -9.51 21.70
N PRO A 28 2.55 -8.57 21.03
CA PRO A 28 3.13 -7.47 21.78
C PRO A 28 1.95 -6.87 22.55
N ALA A 29 2.13 -6.77 23.87
CA ALA A 29 1.17 -6.15 24.77
C ALA A 29 0.68 -4.84 24.15
N PRO A 30 -0.57 -4.40 24.40
CA PRO A 30 -1.06 -3.12 23.90
C PRO A 30 -0.10 -2.03 24.37
N THR A 31 0.82 -1.65 23.50
CA THR A 31 1.71 -0.54 23.75
C THR A 31 0.79 0.66 23.85
N LYS A 32 0.88 1.38 24.97
CA LYS A 32 0.20 2.66 25.21
C LYS A 32 0.13 3.45 23.90
N PRO A 33 -0.98 4.18 23.63
CA PRO A 33 -1.11 4.99 22.43
C PRO A 33 0.18 5.80 22.25
N PHE A 34 0.95 5.43 21.24
CA PHE A 34 2.14 6.17 20.86
C PHE A 34 1.61 7.45 20.23
N ILE A 35 1.57 8.50 21.04
CA ILE A 35 1.52 9.87 20.54
C ILE A 35 2.87 10.04 19.84
N PRO A 36 2.92 10.27 18.51
CA PRO A 36 4.18 10.52 17.85
C PRO A 36 4.72 11.87 18.37
N GLU A 37 5.70 11.82 19.27
CA GLU A 37 6.64 12.93 19.36
C GLU A 37 7.34 13.05 18.00
N GLY A 38 7.29 14.25 17.44
CA GLY A 38 7.50 14.50 16.02
C GLY A 38 8.82 13.96 15.49
N GLY A 39 8.71 13.06 14.50
CA GLY A 39 9.81 12.74 13.60
C GLY A 39 10.22 14.00 12.84
N THR A 40 11.44 14.45 13.05
CA THR A 40 12.00 15.65 12.43
C THR A 40 12.89 15.21 11.26
N LEU A 41 12.46 15.46 10.01
CA LEU A 41 13.35 15.65 8.88
C LEU A 41 13.58 17.14 8.71
N GLY A 42 14.85 17.55 8.64
CA GLY A 42 15.29 18.93 8.71
C GLY A 42 14.63 19.83 7.66
N ASN A 43 13.67 20.63 8.13
CA ASN A 43 13.39 22.00 7.70
C ASN A 43 12.15 22.57 8.43
N GLY A 44 11.97 22.32 9.73
CA GLY A 44 11.06 23.10 10.61
C GLY A 44 9.58 23.23 10.19
N GLN A 45 9.14 22.57 9.11
CA GLN A 45 7.78 22.62 8.62
C GLN A 45 7.03 21.49 9.31
N LYS A 46 6.33 21.90 10.37
CA LYS A 46 5.26 21.14 11.01
C LYS A 46 4.40 20.54 9.89
N ILE A 47 4.30 19.22 9.83
CA ILE A 47 3.32 18.53 8.99
C ILE A 47 1.94 18.87 9.54
N THR A 48 1.42 20.02 9.17
CA THR A 48 -0.01 20.17 9.04
C THR A 48 -0.42 19.00 8.15
N GLU A 49 -1.27 18.11 8.67
CA GLU A 49 -2.36 17.49 7.92
C GLU A 49 -2.55 18.30 6.65
N THR A 50 -2.54 17.76 5.43
CA THR A 50 -3.17 18.55 4.37
C THR A 50 -4.61 18.64 4.83
N PRO A 51 -5.06 19.76 5.43
CA PRO A 51 -6.46 19.89 5.64
C PRO A 51 -6.95 20.01 4.20
N LEU A 52 -7.95 19.24 3.85
CA LEU A 52 -9.11 19.80 3.19
C LEU A 52 -9.11 21.33 3.40
N LYS A 53 -8.54 22.09 2.44
CA LYS A 53 -8.25 23.52 2.66
C LYS A 53 -9.60 24.16 2.86
N THR A 54 -9.83 24.56 4.10
CA THR A 54 -11.08 25.16 4.54
C THR A 54 -10.83 26.65 4.50
N ASP A 55 -11.60 27.38 3.70
CA ASP A 55 -11.58 28.84 3.72
C ASP A 55 -11.93 29.37 5.13
N GLN A 56 -11.75 30.67 5.36
CA GLN A 56 -12.09 31.31 6.64
C GLN A 56 -13.60 31.28 6.95
N GLN A 57 -14.42 30.69 6.09
CA GLN A 57 -15.86 30.47 6.26
C GLN A 57 -16.23 29.00 6.50
N GLY A 58 -15.28 28.08 6.62
CA GLY A 58 -15.61 26.67 6.89
C GLY A 58 -15.92 25.85 5.63
N ASN A 59 -15.72 26.40 4.43
CA ASN A 59 -15.89 25.65 3.19
C ASN A 59 -14.58 24.99 2.81
N VAL A 60 -14.58 23.66 2.92
CA VAL A 60 -13.67 22.81 2.19
C VAL A 60 -13.82 23.08 0.70
N GLU A 61 -12.72 23.36 0.02
CA GLU A 61 -12.68 23.53 -1.43
C GLU A 61 -12.98 22.18 -2.10
N LEU A 62 -14.26 21.79 -2.10
CA LEU A 62 -14.83 20.59 -2.73
C LEU A 62 -14.78 20.67 -4.26
N ASN A 63 -14.37 21.81 -4.81
CA ASN A 63 -14.43 22.16 -6.23
C ASN A 63 -13.53 21.27 -7.12
N ASN A 64 -12.59 20.51 -6.55
CA ASN A 64 -11.77 19.57 -7.31
C ASN A 64 -12.30 18.14 -7.33
N LEU A 65 -13.30 17.76 -6.52
CA LEU A 65 -13.87 16.40 -6.57
C LEU A 65 -14.76 16.21 -7.81
N GLU A 66 -15.57 17.22 -8.14
CA GLU A 66 -16.50 17.20 -9.28
C GLU A 66 -15.79 17.02 -10.63
N ARG A 67 -14.60 17.62 -10.81
CA ARG A 67 -13.82 17.51 -12.06
C ARG A 67 -13.44 16.08 -12.43
N PHE A 68 -13.42 15.16 -11.47
CA PHE A 68 -13.00 13.77 -11.67
C PHE A 68 -14.17 12.78 -11.69
N GLU A 69 -15.40 13.20 -11.41
CA GLU A 69 -16.53 12.25 -11.32
C GLU A 69 -16.87 11.62 -12.67
N ASP A 70 -16.70 12.37 -13.77
CA ASP A 70 -16.94 11.87 -15.12
C ASP A 70 -15.71 11.23 -15.78
N ARG A 71 -14.56 11.23 -15.09
CA ARG A 71 -13.30 10.74 -15.68
C ARG A 71 -13.20 9.23 -15.59
N LYS A 72 -12.99 8.61 -16.75
CA LYS A 72 -12.77 7.16 -16.82
C LYS A 72 -11.37 6.81 -16.29
N ALA A 73 -11.31 5.92 -15.31
CA ALA A 73 -10.06 5.40 -14.77
C ALA A 73 -9.54 4.21 -15.60
N ASP A 74 -8.29 4.30 -16.03
CA ASP A 74 -7.54 3.26 -16.73
C ASP A 74 -6.36 2.81 -15.85
N ARG A 75 -6.48 1.58 -15.34
CA ARG A 75 -5.52 0.97 -14.42
C ARG A 75 -4.37 0.27 -15.15
N GLU A 76 -4.58 -0.17 -16.40
CA GLU A 76 -3.65 -1.10 -17.05
C GLU A 76 -2.35 -0.40 -17.46
N ILE A 77 -2.40 0.89 -17.82
CA ILE A 77 -1.23 1.64 -18.25
C ILE A 77 -0.16 1.77 -17.16
N PHE A 78 -0.56 1.88 -15.88
CA PHE A 78 0.37 2.07 -14.78
C PHE A 78 0.48 0.89 -13.80
N LYS A 79 -0.22 -0.21 -14.08
CA LYS A 79 -0.21 -1.41 -13.25
C LYS A 79 1.18 -1.95 -12.96
N ALA A 80 2.07 -1.93 -13.95
CA ALA A 80 3.46 -2.38 -13.83
C ALA A 80 4.33 -1.46 -12.95
N TYR A 81 3.90 -0.22 -12.71
CA TYR A 81 4.60 0.77 -11.89
C TYR A 81 4.07 0.84 -10.45
N THR A 82 3.25 -0.13 -10.04
CA THR A 82 2.78 -0.25 -8.66
C THR A 82 3.97 -0.35 -7.70
N ILE A 83 3.97 0.50 -6.68
CA ILE A 83 5.05 0.54 -5.67
C ILE A 83 4.63 -0.19 -4.41
N HIS A 84 5.60 -0.75 -3.68
CA HIS A 84 5.35 -1.57 -2.49
C HIS A 84 6.02 -1.00 -1.26
N PHE A 85 5.37 -1.18 -0.11
CA PHE A 85 5.80 -0.63 1.17
C PHE A 85 6.15 -1.71 2.18
N ASP A 86 7.08 -1.37 3.06
CA ASP A 86 7.38 -2.20 4.22
C ASP A 86 6.28 -2.09 5.28
N PHE A 87 6.31 -3.04 6.21
CA PHE A 87 5.37 -3.05 7.33
C PHE A 87 5.42 -1.73 8.10
N ASP A 88 4.25 -1.16 8.35
CA ASP A 88 4.04 0.09 9.07
C ASP A 88 4.83 1.31 8.51
N ARG A 89 5.17 1.28 7.22
CA ARG A 89 5.90 2.37 6.55
C ARG A 89 5.13 2.92 5.36
N SER A 90 5.39 4.20 5.08
CA SER A 90 4.95 4.93 3.88
C SER A 90 6.11 5.51 3.08
N GLU A 91 7.35 5.16 3.42
CA GLU A 91 8.56 5.58 2.72
C GLU A 91 8.65 4.85 1.37
N ILE A 92 8.96 5.61 0.31
CA ILE A 92 9.16 5.05 -1.03
C ILE A 92 10.54 4.42 -1.08
N LYS A 93 10.61 3.18 -1.55
CA LYS A 93 11.87 2.46 -1.69
C LYS A 93 12.69 3.02 -2.86
N PRO A 94 14.03 3.08 -2.75
CA PRO A 94 14.87 3.52 -3.86
C PRO A 94 14.65 2.73 -5.16
N ASN A 95 14.33 1.43 -5.05
CA ASN A 95 14.07 0.58 -6.21
C ASN A 95 12.76 0.93 -6.94
N ASP A 96 11.84 1.63 -6.28
CA ASP A 96 10.56 2.05 -6.84
C ASP A 96 10.62 3.48 -7.43
N ILE A 97 11.71 4.21 -7.22
CA ILE A 97 11.93 5.56 -7.79
C ILE A 97 11.82 5.57 -9.32
N PRO A 98 12.45 4.64 -10.07
CA PRO A 98 12.34 4.63 -11.54
C PRO A 98 10.91 4.49 -12.04
N ASN A 99 10.04 3.79 -11.29
CA ASN A 99 8.63 3.63 -11.64
C ASN A 99 7.89 4.98 -11.55
N LEU A 100 8.18 5.77 -10.52
CA LEU A 100 7.59 7.10 -10.35
C LEU A 100 8.12 8.11 -11.39
N GLU A 101 9.39 8.01 -11.76
CA GLU A 101 9.98 8.80 -12.84
C GLU A 101 9.29 8.51 -14.18
N ALA A 102 9.05 7.23 -14.51
CA ALA A 102 8.32 6.85 -15.71
C ALA A 102 6.88 7.40 -15.75
N ILE A 103 6.16 7.35 -14.61
CA ILE A 103 4.82 7.94 -14.48
C ILE A 103 4.89 9.47 -14.67
N ALA A 104 5.84 10.14 -14.03
CA ALA A 104 5.99 11.59 -14.14
C ALA A 104 6.28 12.02 -15.58
N ASP A 105 7.16 11.31 -16.27
CA ASP A 105 7.48 11.57 -17.67
C ASP A 105 6.29 11.32 -18.60
N TYR A 106 5.48 10.30 -18.32
CA TYR A 106 4.23 10.09 -19.03
C TYR A 106 3.27 11.27 -18.86
N LEU A 107 3.06 11.73 -17.62
CA LEU A 107 2.13 12.83 -17.32
C LEU A 107 2.59 14.17 -17.89
N LYS A 108 3.90 14.38 -18.01
CA LYS A 108 4.47 15.54 -18.70
C LYS A 108 4.20 15.52 -20.20
N LYS A 109 4.28 14.34 -20.84
CA LYS A 109 4.00 14.17 -22.27
C LYS A 109 2.50 14.25 -22.60
N ASN A 110 1.64 13.87 -21.65
CA ASN A 110 0.19 13.85 -21.82
C ASN A 110 -0.47 14.85 -20.86
N PRO A 111 -0.52 16.16 -21.17
CA PRO A 111 -0.99 17.18 -20.24
C PRO A 111 -2.49 17.11 -19.89
N ASN A 112 -3.30 16.43 -20.71
CA ASN A 112 -4.75 16.30 -20.51
C ASN A 112 -5.14 15.16 -19.55
N ASP A 113 -4.24 14.19 -19.36
CA ASP A 113 -4.48 13.04 -18.50
C ASP A 113 -4.28 13.43 -17.05
N ASP A 114 -5.17 13.01 -16.16
CA ASP A 114 -4.95 13.17 -14.72
C ASP A 114 -4.52 11.82 -14.12
N LEU A 115 -4.07 11.82 -12.87
CA LEU A 115 -3.59 10.64 -12.15
C LEU A 115 -4.41 10.43 -10.88
N LEU A 116 -4.87 9.21 -10.66
CA LEU A 116 -5.39 8.74 -9.38
C LEU A 116 -4.39 7.79 -8.75
N ILE A 117 -4.07 8.01 -7.48
CA ILE A 117 -3.22 7.16 -6.66
C ILE A 117 -4.08 6.50 -5.60
N GLU A 118 -4.12 5.18 -5.59
CA GLU A 118 -4.89 4.38 -4.65
C GLU A 118 -3.93 3.73 -3.63
N GLY A 119 -4.08 4.07 -2.35
CA GLY A 119 -3.30 3.54 -1.25
C GLY A 119 -3.95 2.33 -0.62
N HIS A 120 -3.16 1.26 -0.45
CA HIS A 120 -3.61 -0.01 0.14
C HIS A 120 -2.72 -0.42 1.31
N CYS A 121 -3.32 -1.12 2.27
CA CYS A 121 -2.69 -1.68 3.46
C CYS A 121 -2.94 -3.18 3.59
N ASP A 122 -2.20 -3.80 4.50
CA ASP A 122 -2.50 -5.16 4.93
C ASP A 122 -3.62 -5.15 5.99
N GLU A 123 -4.19 -6.32 6.26
CA GLU A 123 -5.34 -6.51 7.17
C GLU A 123 -4.97 -6.37 8.67
N ARG A 124 -3.71 -6.12 8.99
CA ARG A 124 -3.27 -6.07 10.38
C ARG A 124 -3.56 -4.68 10.93
N GLY A 125 -4.36 -4.61 11.99
CA GLY A 125 -4.66 -3.36 12.68
C GLY A 125 -6.14 -3.07 12.72
N THR A 126 -6.49 -1.79 12.86
CA THR A 126 -7.87 -1.33 12.76
C THR A 126 -8.10 -0.73 11.38
N GLU A 127 -9.30 -0.90 10.83
CA GLU A 127 -9.70 -0.33 9.55
C GLU A 127 -9.34 1.16 9.43
N LYS A 128 -9.67 1.96 10.46
CA LYS A 128 -9.36 3.40 10.50
C LYS A 128 -7.86 3.69 10.45
N TYR A 129 -7.05 2.86 11.11
CA TYR A 129 -5.59 2.97 11.05
C TYR A 129 -5.08 2.67 9.64
N ASN A 130 -5.56 1.59 9.04
CA ASN A 130 -5.18 1.16 7.70
C ASN A 130 -5.62 2.15 6.62
N LEU A 131 -6.77 2.79 6.80
CA LEU A 131 -7.22 3.90 5.96
C LEU A 131 -6.24 5.08 6.02
N ALA A 132 -5.86 5.52 7.22
CA ALA A 132 -4.90 6.62 7.40
C ALA A 132 -3.49 6.26 6.89
N LEU A 133 -3.04 5.02 7.07
CA LEU A 133 -1.74 4.56 6.57
C LEU A 133 -1.72 4.47 5.04
N GLY A 134 -2.81 4.00 4.44
CA GLY A 134 -2.97 3.96 2.98
C GLY A 134 -2.96 5.37 2.39
N GLU A 135 -3.59 6.32 3.07
CA GLU A 135 -3.57 7.74 2.67
C GLU A 135 -2.15 8.30 2.71
N ARG A 136 -1.40 8.06 3.79
CA ARG A 136 0.01 8.49 3.89
C ARG A 136 0.87 7.92 2.77
N ARG A 137 0.64 6.67 2.36
CA ARG A 137 1.35 6.02 1.23
C ARG A 137 1.03 6.72 -0.09
N ALA A 138 -0.26 6.94 -0.37
CA ALA A 138 -0.69 7.64 -1.57
C ALA A 138 -0.16 9.09 -1.62
N LEU A 139 -0.19 9.79 -0.49
CA LEU A 139 0.38 11.13 -0.34
C LEU A 139 1.90 11.14 -0.56
N SER A 140 2.62 10.16 -0.02
CA SER A 140 4.07 10.06 -0.21
C SER A 140 4.43 9.95 -1.70
N ALA A 141 3.71 9.10 -2.44
CA ALA A 141 3.87 8.98 -3.90
C ALA A 141 3.50 10.27 -4.64
N ARG A 142 2.40 10.93 -4.25
CA ARG A 142 1.98 12.23 -4.80
C ARG A 142 3.06 13.29 -4.60
N GLU A 143 3.60 13.44 -3.40
CA GLU A 143 4.65 14.42 -3.10
C GLU A 143 5.93 14.14 -3.90
N TYR A 144 6.25 12.87 -4.12
CA TYR A 144 7.38 12.50 -4.98
C TYR A 144 7.16 12.91 -6.43
N LEU A 145 5.97 12.65 -6.99
CA LEU A 145 5.62 13.07 -8.36
C LEU A 145 5.59 14.59 -8.52
N ILE A 146 5.15 15.33 -7.50
CA ILE A 146 5.21 16.80 -7.49
C ILE A 146 6.65 17.29 -7.54
N LYS A 147 7.56 16.68 -6.76
CA LYS A 147 9.00 16.99 -6.82
C LYS A 147 9.61 16.71 -8.19
N LEU A 148 9.11 15.71 -8.90
CA LEU A 148 9.50 15.41 -10.28
C LEU A 148 8.92 16.40 -11.31
N GLY A 149 8.06 17.33 -10.90
CA GLY A 149 7.52 18.41 -11.74
C GLY A 149 6.10 18.18 -12.25
N VAL A 150 5.36 17.20 -11.71
CA VAL A 150 3.93 17.02 -12.02
C VAL A 150 3.09 18.02 -11.21
N SER A 151 2.12 18.68 -11.84
CA SER A 151 1.23 19.61 -11.13
C SER A 151 0.36 18.88 -10.10
N ALA A 152 0.33 19.39 -8.87
CA ALA A 152 -0.46 18.83 -7.77
C ALA A 152 -1.96 18.73 -8.09
N ASN A 153 -2.48 19.63 -8.93
CA ASN A 153 -3.90 19.66 -9.32
C ASN A 153 -4.29 18.52 -10.28
N ARG A 154 -3.30 17.82 -10.85
CA ARG A 154 -3.52 16.67 -11.74
C ARG A 154 -3.45 15.34 -11.02
N ILE A 155 -3.12 15.34 -9.73
CA ILE A 155 -2.94 14.13 -8.94
C ILE A 155 -4.01 14.08 -7.85
N ARG A 156 -4.87 13.06 -7.91
CA ARG A 156 -5.82 12.70 -6.88
C ARG A 156 -5.30 11.51 -6.08
N THR A 157 -5.60 11.47 -4.79
CA THR A 157 -5.25 10.36 -3.90
C THR A 157 -6.53 9.81 -3.25
N ILE A 158 -6.64 8.49 -3.17
CA ILE A 158 -7.69 7.78 -2.44
C ILE A 158 -7.00 6.70 -1.60
N SER A 159 -7.52 6.41 -0.41
CA SER A 159 -7.10 5.28 0.40
C SER A 159 -8.26 4.30 0.50
N TYR A 160 -7.97 3.01 0.30
CA TYR A 160 -8.92 1.92 0.58
C TYR A 160 -8.54 1.13 1.82
N GLY A 161 -7.45 1.48 2.48
CA GLY A 161 -6.93 0.71 3.61
C GLY A 161 -6.81 -0.78 3.26
N GLU A 162 -7.47 -1.62 4.04
CA GLU A 162 -7.48 -3.09 3.89
C GLU A 162 -8.66 -3.62 3.05
N GLU A 163 -9.57 -2.77 2.58
CA GLU A 163 -10.82 -3.20 1.93
C GLU A 163 -10.63 -3.88 0.57
N ARG A 164 -9.48 -3.66 -0.09
CA ARG A 164 -9.18 -4.16 -1.44
C ARG A 164 -7.85 -4.94 -1.49
N PRO A 165 -7.77 -6.13 -0.87
CA PRO A 165 -6.58 -6.98 -0.93
C PRO A 165 -6.40 -7.57 -2.33
N VAL A 166 -5.15 -7.64 -2.80
CA VAL A 166 -4.79 -8.36 -4.03
C VAL A 166 -4.60 -9.85 -3.74
N ASP A 167 -4.02 -10.15 -2.58
CA ASP A 167 -3.83 -11.52 -2.11
C ASP A 167 -4.61 -11.67 -0.78
N PRO A 168 -5.68 -12.49 -0.74
CA PRO A 168 -6.47 -12.68 0.48
C PRO A 168 -5.78 -13.60 1.50
N GLY A 169 -4.55 -14.04 1.23
CA GLY A 169 -3.77 -14.84 2.16
C GLY A 169 -3.43 -14.10 3.47
N HIS A 170 -3.34 -14.86 4.55
CA HIS A 170 -3.02 -14.36 5.89
C HIS A 170 -1.56 -14.66 6.27
N ASN A 171 -0.62 -14.34 5.38
CA ASN A 171 0.81 -14.58 5.54
C ASN A 171 1.63 -13.37 5.08
N GLU A 172 2.92 -13.33 5.41
CA GLU A 172 3.77 -12.18 5.10
C GLU A 172 3.94 -11.99 3.59
N GLU A 173 3.90 -13.06 2.81
CA GLU A 173 3.95 -12.99 1.35
C GLU A 173 2.74 -12.26 0.75
N ALA A 174 1.54 -12.52 1.27
CA ALA A 174 0.31 -11.84 0.88
C ALA A 174 0.28 -10.39 1.38
N TRP A 175 0.65 -10.16 2.64
CA TRP A 175 0.70 -8.82 3.21
C TRP A 175 1.69 -7.92 2.46
N ALA A 176 2.85 -8.43 2.05
CA ALA A 176 3.81 -7.69 1.24
C ALA A 176 3.24 -7.22 -0.10
N LYS A 177 2.38 -8.02 -0.74
CA LYS A 177 1.67 -7.63 -1.98
C LYS A 177 0.56 -6.62 -1.70
N ASN A 178 -0.12 -6.73 -0.55
CA ASN A 178 -1.24 -5.85 -0.20
C ASN A 178 -0.79 -4.45 0.21
N ARG A 179 0.42 -4.31 0.79
CA ARG A 179 1.04 -3.01 1.12
C ARG A 179 1.57 -2.32 -0.13
N ARG A 180 0.67 -1.66 -0.88
CA ARG A 180 1.01 -1.05 -2.19
C ARG A 180 0.34 0.30 -2.41
N ALA A 181 0.88 1.06 -3.36
CA ALA A 181 0.18 2.17 -3.98
C ALA A 181 0.03 1.92 -5.48
N GLU A 182 -1.20 1.97 -5.95
CA GLU A 182 -1.56 1.74 -7.35
C GLU A 182 -1.82 3.07 -8.05
N PHE A 183 -1.52 3.10 -9.34
CA PHE A 183 -1.61 4.29 -10.16
C PHE A 183 -2.63 4.03 -11.27
N LEU A 184 -3.57 4.95 -11.43
CA LEU A 184 -4.62 4.88 -12.44
C LEU A 184 -4.59 6.18 -13.23
N ARG A 185 -4.63 6.07 -14.55
CA ARG A 185 -4.78 7.21 -15.43
C ARG A 185 -6.24 7.63 -15.47
N LEU A 186 -6.52 8.92 -15.32
CA LEU A 186 -7.84 9.50 -15.47
C LEU A 186 -7.93 10.20 -16.81
N LEU A 187 -8.74 9.65 -17.71
CA LEU A 187 -8.98 10.22 -19.03
C LEU A 187 -9.81 11.52 -18.91
N PRO A 188 -9.52 12.54 -19.74
CA PRO A 188 -10.28 13.78 -19.78
C PRO A 188 -11.72 13.59 -20.30
#